data_AF-A0A1S9M6U6-F1
#
_entry.id   AF-A0A1S9M6U6-F1
#
_cell.length_a   1.000
_cell.length_b   1.000
_cell.length_c   1.000
_cell.angle_alpha   90.00
_cell.angle_beta   90.00
_cell.angle_gamma   90.00
#
_symmetry.space_group_name_H-M   'P 1'
#
loop_
_entity.id
_entity.type
_entity.pdbx_description
1 polymer ?
#
loop_
_entity_poly.entity_id
_entity_poly.type
_entity_poly.pdbx_seq_one_letter_code
_entity_poly.pdbx_strand_id
1 'polypeptide(L)'
;MRGTERVLRIVLAIAIVGGPLGYLVGGLLAPAIHTSGASTIDANATADPVTNAVHVAAFVIASFLLPAGAAGLAYLCYRRMPWLATIGGLLGVVGWLPFSALAALDDLASTMAQLRDGGSYAALLDQFTNDTVMNTYLVVYVVCHLVAYVLFGIGLYRAGAIPLWAAWAMIASSPLTIVAFAFHDGGRTAVGVVALALLLIGGLPAAQAMVAARRRTLP
;
A
#
# COMPACT_ATOMS: atom_id res chain seq x y z
N MET A 1 7.93 -25.88 15.26
CA MET A 1 6.78 -25.25 14.59
C MET A 1 5.96 -26.32 13.92
N ARG A 2 4.65 -26.35 14.15
CA ARG A 2 3.74 -27.16 13.33
C ARG A 2 3.77 -26.61 11.89
N GLY A 3 3.51 -27.46 10.89
CA GLY A 3 3.62 -27.07 9.48
C GLY A 3 2.81 -25.81 9.12
N THR A 4 1.62 -25.67 9.69
CA THR A 4 0.70 -24.55 9.44
C THR A 4 1.22 -23.19 9.91
N GLU A 5 1.82 -23.11 11.09
CA GLU A 5 2.42 -21.87 11.60
C GLU A 5 3.57 -21.38 10.70
N ARG A 6 4.35 -22.32 10.15
CA ARG A 6 5.44 -21.98 9.22
C ARG A 6 4.90 -21.38 7.93
N VAL A 7 3.86 -21.98 7.36
CA VAL A 7 3.22 -21.47 6.15
C VAL A 7 2.66 -20.07 6.40
N LEU A 8 1.92 -19.86 7.49
CA LEU A 8 1.36 -18.55 7.84
C LEU A 8 2.44 -17.46 7.91
N ARG A 9 3.56 -17.73 8.60
CA ARG A 9 4.65 -16.75 8.73
C ARG A 9 5.33 -16.44 7.41
N ILE A 10 5.48 -17.43 6.52
CA ILE A 10 6.02 -17.20 5.17
C ILE A 10 5.07 -16.30 4.38
N VAL A 11 3.77 -16.59 4.40
CA VAL A 11 2.75 -15.77 3.73
C VAL A 11 2.76 -14.33 4.26
N LEU A 12 2.81 -14.14 5.58
CA LEU A 12 2.88 -12.80 6.18
C LEU A 12 4.18 -12.08 5.83
N ALA A 13 5.32 -12.78 5.81
CA ALA A 13 6.60 -12.18 5.40
C ALA A 13 6.58 -11.73 3.93
N ILE A 14 5.99 -12.55 3.04
CA ILE A 14 5.76 -12.20 1.64
C ILE A 14 4.83 -10.97 1.57
N ALA A 15 3.74 -10.95 2.34
CA ALA A 15 2.80 -9.84 2.32
C ALA A 15 3.41 -8.50 2.79
N ILE A 16 4.27 -8.53 3.83
CA ILE A 16 4.97 -7.35 4.37
C ILE A 16 5.81 -6.64 3.29
N VAL A 17 6.44 -7.39 2.38
CA VAL A 17 7.32 -6.84 1.34
C VAL A 17 6.61 -6.71 0.00
N GLY A 18 5.87 -7.75 -0.39
CA GLY A 18 5.17 -7.86 -1.65
C GLY A 18 4.04 -6.84 -1.81
N GLY A 19 3.35 -6.47 -0.72
CA GLY A 19 2.34 -5.40 -0.76
C GLY A 19 2.94 -4.05 -1.18
N PRO A 20 3.91 -3.48 -0.42
CA PRO A 20 4.57 -2.24 -0.79
C PRO A 20 5.29 -2.31 -2.13
N LEU A 21 5.89 -3.46 -2.49
CA LEU A 21 6.52 -3.65 -3.79
C LEU A 21 5.50 -3.60 -4.94
N GLY A 22 4.37 -4.30 -4.81
CA GLY A 22 3.29 -4.27 -5.79
C GLY A 22 2.72 -2.87 -5.95
N TYR A 23 2.54 -2.14 -4.86
CA TYR A 23 2.14 -0.73 -4.91
C TYR A 23 3.20 0.12 -5.63
N LEU A 24 4.48 -0.03 -5.29
CA LEU A 24 5.55 0.75 -5.92
C LEU A 24 5.64 0.49 -7.43
N VAL A 25 5.59 -0.78 -7.84
CA VAL A 25 5.62 -1.17 -9.26
C VAL A 25 4.37 -0.64 -9.97
N GLY A 26 3.18 -0.86 -9.41
CA GLY A 26 1.95 -0.36 -10.01
C GLY A 26 1.93 1.16 -10.13
N GLY A 27 2.44 1.90 -9.14
CA GLY A 27 2.48 3.36 -9.19
C GLY A 27 3.52 3.91 -10.17
N LEU A 28 4.65 3.23 -10.35
CA LEU A 28 5.67 3.61 -11.34
C LEU A 28 5.22 3.37 -12.78
N LEU A 29 4.37 2.37 -13.00
CA LEU A 29 3.86 1.99 -14.32
C LEU A 29 2.49 2.59 -14.62
N ALA A 30 1.86 3.26 -13.65
CA ALA A 30 0.56 3.90 -13.83
C ALA A 30 0.66 5.00 -14.90
N PRO A 31 -0.24 5.02 -15.89
CA PRO A 31 -0.16 5.96 -17.01
C PRO A 31 -0.46 7.41 -16.59
N ALA A 32 -1.24 7.61 -15.52
CA ALA A 32 -1.50 8.92 -14.95
C ALA A 32 -1.88 8.83 -13.48
N ILE A 33 -1.65 9.92 -12.75
CA ILE A 33 -2.33 10.20 -11.48
C ILE A 33 -3.63 10.92 -11.86
N HIS A 34 -4.77 10.45 -11.35
CA HIS A 34 -6.06 11.04 -11.67
C HIS A 34 -6.10 12.55 -11.34
N THR A 35 -6.36 13.36 -12.36
CA THR A 35 -6.56 14.81 -12.28
C THR A 35 -7.92 15.22 -12.86
N SER A 36 -8.35 14.53 -13.92
CA SER A 36 -9.70 14.58 -14.49
C SER A 36 -9.98 13.28 -15.23
N GLY A 37 -11.24 12.95 -15.46
CA GLY A 37 -11.64 11.76 -16.20
C GLY A 37 -11.13 11.79 -17.63
N ALA A 38 -11.16 12.97 -18.27
CA ALA A 38 -10.67 13.15 -19.62
C ALA A 38 -9.15 12.89 -19.73
N SER A 39 -8.35 13.49 -18.84
CA SER A 39 -6.89 13.28 -18.83
C SER A 39 -6.51 11.85 -18.47
N THR A 40 -7.22 11.21 -17.54
CA THR A 40 -6.97 9.81 -17.18
C THR A 40 -7.30 8.86 -18.33
N ILE A 41 -8.42 9.06 -19.03
CA ILE A 41 -8.82 8.24 -20.18
C ILE A 41 -7.84 8.42 -21.34
N ASP A 42 -7.45 9.64 -21.66
CA ASP A 42 -6.47 9.93 -22.73
C ASP A 42 -5.09 9.33 -22.44
N ALA A 43 -4.61 9.44 -21.19
CA ALA A 43 -3.37 8.82 -20.77
C ALA A 43 -3.40 7.28 -20.89
N ASN A 44 -4.52 6.66 -20.53
CA ASN A 44 -4.70 5.21 -20.70
C ASN A 44 -4.83 4.79 -22.16
N ALA A 45 -5.44 5.61 -23.02
CA ALA A 45 -5.62 5.31 -24.44
C ALA A 45 -4.30 5.32 -25.22
N THR A 46 -3.33 6.11 -24.75
CA THR A 46 -1.99 6.25 -25.35
C THR A 46 -0.91 5.42 -24.64
N ALA A 47 -1.24 4.78 -23.53
CA ALA A 47 -0.31 3.93 -22.77
C ALA A 47 0.02 2.63 -23.52
N ASP A 48 1.23 2.13 -23.30
CA ASP A 48 1.59 0.77 -23.74
C ASP A 48 0.68 -0.26 -23.06
N PRO A 49 -0.06 -1.11 -23.80
CA PRO A 49 -1.03 -2.03 -23.22
C PRO A 49 -0.43 -3.03 -22.23
N VAL A 50 0.80 -3.47 -22.47
CA VAL A 50 1.50 -4.42 -21.59
C VAL A 50 1.86 -3.73 -20.27
N THR A 51 2.42 -2.54 -20.34
CA THR A 51 2.75 -1.71 -19.17
C THR A 51 1.51 -1.44 -18.32
N ASN A 52 0.40 -1.06 -18.96
CA ASN A 52 -0.85 -0.79 -18.25
C ASN A 52 -1.41 -2.05 -17.56
N ALA A 53 -1.39 -3.20 -18.24
CA ALA A 53 -1.80 -4.48 -17.66
C ALA A 53 -0.92 -4.89 -16.46
N VAL A 54 0.40 -4.66 -16.53
CA VAL A 54 1.31 -4.93 -15.40
C VAL A 54 1.03 -3.99 -14.22
N HIS A 55 0.76 -2.72 -14.48
CA HIS A 55 0.35 -1.75 -13.46
C HIS A 55 -0.90 -2.24 -12.70
N VAL A 56 -1.98 -2.55 -13.42
CA VAL A 56 -3.25 -3.01 -12.83
C VAL A 56 -3.03 -4.31 -12.05
N ALA A 57 -2.31 -5.28 -12.63
CA ALA A 57 -2.01 -6.54 -11.96
C ALA A 57 -1.22 -6.33 -10.65
N ALA A 58 -0.25 -5.41 -10.65
CA ALA A 58 0.54 -5.08 -9.46
C ALA A 58 -0.32 -4.47 -8.35
N PHE A 59 -1.24 -3.56 -8.70
CA PHE A 59 -2.20 -2.99 -7.76
C PHE A 59 -3.21 -4.01 -7.23
N VAL A 60 -3.72 -4.90 -8.07
CA VAL A 60 -4.59 -6.00 -7.64
C VAL A 60 -3.85 -6.89 -6.65
N ILE A 61 -2.63 -7.33 -6.94
CA ILE A 61 -1.81 -8.13 -6.00
C ILE A 61 -1.59 -7.36 -4.69
N ALA A 62 -1.24 -6.08 -4.78
CA ALA A 62 -0.99 -5.25 -3.61
C ALA A 62 -2.25 -5.10 -2.74
N SER A 63 -3.45 -5.04 -3.32
CA SER A 63 -4.72 -4.95 -2.59
C SER A 63 -4.98 -6.13 -1.66
N PHE A 64 -4.46 -7.33 -1.97
CA PHE A 64 -4.54 -8.49 -1.09
C PHE A 64 -3.39 -8.54 -0.09
N LEU A 65 -2.17 -8.18 -0.53
CA LEU A 65 -0.98 -8.31 0.28
C LEU A 65 -0.84 -7.20 1.34
N LEU A 66 -1.33 -5.98 1.08
CA LEU A 66 -1.17 -4.87 2.02
C LEU A 66 -1.95 -5.06 3.34
N PRO A 67 -3.25 -5.43 3.34
CA PRO A 67 -3.95 -5.76 4.58
C PRO A 67 -3.32 -6.95 5.31
N ALA A 68 -2.90 -7.99 4.59
CA ALA A 68 -2.22 -9.14 5.17
C ALA A 68 -0.85 -8.76 5.76
N GLY A 69 -0.10 -7.86 5.11
CA GLY A 69 1.16 -7.33 5.59
C GLY A 69 0.99 -6.53 6.89
N ALA A 70 -0.05 -5.69 6.97
CA ALA A 70 -0.40 -4.97 8.19
C ALA A 70 -0.73 -5.92 9.36
N ALA A 71 -1.51 -6.98 9.11
CA ALA A 71 -1.77 -8.03 10.09
C ALA A 71 -0.47 -8.76 10.51
N GLY A 72 0.45 -8.98 9.58
CA GLY A 72 1.77 -9.56 9.86
C GLY A 72 2.63 -8.67 10.75
N LEU A 73 2.67 -7.38 10.50
CA LEU A 73 3.39 -6.41 11.34
C LEU A 73 2.81 -6.35 12.76
N ALA A 74 1.47 -6.33 12.87
CA ALA A 74 0.79 -6.39 14.16
C ALA A 74 1.12 -7.68 14.92
N TYR A 75 1.01 -8.83 14.26
CA TYR A 75 1.35 -10.14 14.84
C TYR A 75 2.78 -10.16 15.41
N LEU A 76 3.73 -9.58 14.68
CA LEU A 76 5.14 -9.58 15.05
C LEU A 76 5.43 -8.80 16.35
N CYS A 77 4.75 -7.68 16.59
CA CYS A 77 4.97 -6.87 17.80
C CYS A 77 3.96 -7.17 18.94
N TYR A 78 2.88 -7.91 18.68
CA TYR A 78 1.78 -8.14 19.64
C TYR A 78 2.23 -8.63 21.01
N ARG A 79 3.17 -9.60 21.06
CA ARG A 79 3.63 -10.18 22.32
C ARG A 79 4.24 -9.16 23.29
N ARG A 80 4.91 -8.12 22.76
CA ARG A 80 5.64 -7.14 23.57
C ARG A 80 4.92 -5.79 23.64
N MET A 81 4.15 -5.45 22.62
CA MET A 81 3.47 -4.17 22.48
C MET A 81 2.00 -4.37 22.06
N PRO A 82 1.16 -5.05 22.87
CA PRO A 82 -0.18 -5.48 22.45
C PRO A 82 -1.08 -4.32 22.05
N TRP A 83 -1.03 -3.18 22.75
CA TRP A 83 -1.84 -2.00 22.41
C TRP A 83 -1.48 -1.40 21.04
N LEU A 84 -0.18 -1.19 20.78
CA LEU A 84 0.27 -0.67 19.49
C LEU A 84 -0.02 -1.66 18.36
N ALA A 85 0.16 -2.95 18.62
CA ALA A 85 -0.15 -4.01 17.66
C ALA A 85 -1.63 -4.05 17.30
N THR A 86 -2.54 -3.98 18.28
CA THR A 86 -3.98 -4.02 18.03
C THR A 86 -4.47 -2.77 17.31
N ILE A 87 -4.10 -1.57 17.78
CA ILE A 87 -4.54 -0.31 17.16
C ILE A 87 -3.92 -0.18 15.75
N GLY A 88 -2.60 -0.37 15.63
CA GLY A 88 -1.91 -0.32 14.35
C GLY A 88 -2.40 -1.40 13.39
N GLY A 89 -2.64 -2.62 13.87
CA GLY A 89 -3.19 -3.72 13.10
C GLY A 89 -4.58 -3.43 12.54
N LEU A 90 -5.49 -2.95 13.39
CA LEU A 90 -6.85 -2.58 12.98
C LEU A 90 -6.81 -1.44 11.95
N LEU A 91 -6.09 -0.36 12.24
CA LEU A 91 -5.95 0.78 11.34
C LEU A 91 -5.28 0.37 10.02
N GLY A 92 -4.26 -0.48 10.07
CA GLY A 92 -3.56 -0.94 8.87
C GLY A 92 -4.44 -1.81 7.98
N VAL A 93 -5.17 -2.77 8.55
CA VAL A 93 -6.10 -3.61 7.79
C VAL A 93 -7.23 -2.77 7.21
N VAL A 94 -7.93 -1.99 8.05
CA VAL A 94 -9.06 -1.16 7.61
C VAL A 94 -8.62 -0.10 6.60
N GLY A 95 -7.45 0.51 6.81
CA GLY A 95 -6.89 1.50 5.89
C GLY A 95 -6.51 0.93 4.54
N TRP A 96 -6.10 -0.34 4.44
CA TRP A 96 -5.75 -0.94 3.15
C TRP A 96 -6.92 -1.55 2.40
N LEU A 97 -8.05 -1.88 3.05
CA LEU A 97 -9.22 -2.46 2.37
C LEU A 97 -9.74 -1.63 1.19
N PRO A 98 -9.88 -0.29 1.30
CA PRO A 98 -10.37 0.54 0.19
C PRO A 98 -9.44 0.59 -1.02
N PHE A 99 -8.17 0.17 -0.88
CA PHE A 99 -7.23 0.16 -1.99
C PHE A 99 -7.68 -0.76 -3.14
N SER A 100 -8.47 -1.80 -2.85
CA SER A 100 -9.09 -2.64 -3.88
C SER A 100 -10.05 -1.85 -4.80
N ALA A 101 -10.81 -0.90 -4.25
CA ALA A 101 -11.68 -0.03 -5.05
C ALA A 101 -10.86 0.96 -5.90
N LEU A 102 -9.72 1.44 -5.38
CA LEU A 102 -8.80 2.30 -6.14
C LEU A 102 -8.14 1.52 -7.30
N ALA A 103 -7.71 0.28 -7.07
CA ALA A 103 -7.19 -0.58 -8.13
C ALA A 103 -8.26 -0.89 -9.21
N ALA A 104 -9.52 -1.09 -8.79
CA ALA A 104 -10.63 -1.29 -9.72
C ALA A 104 -10.95 -0.01 -10.53
N LEU A 105 -10.73 1.17 -9.98
CA LEU A 105 -10.85 2.44 -10.71
C LEU A 105 -9.82 2.55 -11.84
N ASP A 106 -8.58 2.13 -11.59
CA ASP A 106 -7.54 2.12 -12.63
C ASP A 106 -7.89 1.14 -13.76
N ASP A 107 -8.37 -0.06 -13.43
CA ASP A 107 -8.86 -1.05 -14.41
C ASP A 107 -10.05 -0.53 -15.21
N LEU A 108 -11.00 0.15 -14.55
CA LEU A 108 -12.16 0.77 -15.19
C LEU A 108 -11.73 1.87 -16.17
N ALA A 109 -10.80 2.74 -15.77
CA ALA A 109 -10.29 3.80 -16.63
C ALA A 109 -9.55 3.24 -17.86
N SER A 110 -8.73 2.20 -17.67
CA SER A 110 -8.09 1.46 -18.75
C SER A 110 -9.11 0.85 -19.72
N THR A 111 -10.17 0.24 -19.19
CA THR A 111 -11.27 -0.33 -19.99
C THR A 111 -12.01 0.75 -20.79
N MET A 112 -12.39 1.86 -20.15
CA MET A 112 -13.07 2.98 -20.81
C MET A 112 -12.22 3.56 -21.95
N ALA A 113 -10.91 3.67 -21.76
CA ALA A 113 -9.98 4.18 -22.76
C ALA A 113 -9.88 3.33 -24.03
N GLN A 114 -10.22 2.04 -23.96
CA GLN A 114 -10.21 1.13 -25.11
C GLN A 114 -11.56 1.10 -25.86
N LEU A 115 -12.60 1.75 -25.33
CA LEU A 115 -13.90 1.85 -26.02
C LEU A 115 -13.83 2.88 -27.15
N ARG A 116 -14.61 2.65 -28.23
CA ARG A 116 -14.63 3.50 -29.44
C ARG A 116 -14.92 4.98 -29.15
N ASP A 117 -15.62 5.27 -28.07
CA ASP A 117 -15.97 6.62 -27.62
C ASP A 117 -15.57 6.82 -26.14
N GLY A 118 -14.37 6.34 -25.75
CA GLY A 118 -13.91 6.37 -24.36
C GLY A 118 -14.02 7.74 -23.69
N GLY A 119 -13.76 8.82 -24.45
CA GLY A 119 -13.85 10.19 -23.95
C GLY A 119 -15.22 10.60 -23.43
N SER A 120 -16.33 9.99 -23.89
CA SER A 120 -17.67 10.30 -23.40
C SER A 120 -17.93 9.82 -21.97
N TYR A 121 -17.08 8.94 -21.43
CA TYR A 121 -17.14 8.48 -20.04
C TYR A 121 -16.38 9.38 -19.04
N ALA A 122 -15.67 10.42 -19.51
CA ALA A 122 -14.84 11.27 -18.66
C ALA A 122 -15.62 11.88 -17.48
N ALA A 123 -16.79 12.48 -17.75
CA ALA A 123 -17.61 13.09 -16.71
C ALA A 123 -18.16 12.07 -15.70
N LEU A 124 -18.46 10.84 -16.15
CA LEU A 124 -18.89 9.76 -15.29
C LEU A 124 -17.74 9.30 -14.37
N LEU A 125 -16.54 9.15 -14.92
CA LEU A 125 -15.34 8.78 -14.15
C LEU A 125 -15.02 9.85 -13.09
N ASP A 126 -15.11 11.12 -13.45
CA ASP A 126 -14.95 12.24 -12.50
C ASP A 126 -16.00 12.21 -11.39
N GLN A 127 -17.28 12.06 -11.77
CA GLN A 127 -18.36 12.01 -10.80
C GLN A 127 -18.19 10.85 -9.83
N PHE A 128 -17.86 9.65 -10.34
CA PHE A 128 -17.68 8.46 -9.52
C PHE A 128 -16.45 8.60 -8.60
N THR A 129 -15.31 9.07 -9.13
CA THR A 129 -14.07 9.19 -8.35
C THR A 129 -14.17 10.24 -7.24
N ASN A 130 -14.95 11.29 -7.46
CA ASN A 130 -15.14 12.40 -6.52
C ASN A 130 -16.46 12.35 -5.75
N ASP A 131 -17.23 11.26 -5.84
CA ASP A 131 -18.46 11.14 -5.06
C ASP A 131 -18.18 11.01 -3.55
N THR A 132 -19.24 11.09 -2.75
CA THR A 132 -19.11 11.00 -1.29
C THR A 132 -18.60 9.64 -0.82
N VAL A 133 -18.92 8.55 -1.52
CA VAL A 133 -18.54 7.19 -1.12
C VAL A 133 -17.05 6.96 -1.39
N MET A 134 -16.59 7.26 -2.60
CA MET A 134 -15.18 7.16 -2.98
C MET A 134 -14.29 8.11 -2.18
N ASN A 135 -14.75 9.33 -1.90
CA ASN A 135 -14.03 10.22 -0.99
C ASN A 135 -13.96 9.66 0.44
N THR A 136 -15.01 9.01 0.92
CA THR A 136 -14.98 8.33 2.23
C THR A 136 -13.95 7.20 2.24
N TYR A 137 -13.92 6.38 1.19
CA TYR A 137 -12.91 5.34 1.01
C TYR A 137 -11.49 5.90 0.97
N LEU A 138 -11.28 7.00 0.25
CA LEU A 138 -9.99 7.67 0.19
C LEU A 138 -9.55 8.21 1.55
N VAL A 139 -10.44 8.86 2.30
CA VAL A 139 -10.13 9.40 3.63
C VAL A 139 -9.80 8.27 4.62
N VAL A 140 -10.62 7.21 4.65
CA VAL A 140 -10.35 6.02 5.49
C VAL A 140 -9.01 5.41 5.11
N TYR A 141 -8.77 5.25 3.81
CA TYR A 141 -7.50 4.76 3.30
C TYR A 141 -6.34 5.59 3.84
N VAL A 142 -6.30 6.88 3.51
CA VAL A 142 -5.22 7.81 3.86
C VAL A 142 -4.98 7.85 5.36
N VAL A 143 -6.01 8.14 6.16
CA VAL A 143 -5.82 8.37 7.60
C VAL A 143 -5.39 7.08 8.29
N CYS A 144 -6.07 5.97 8.03
CA CYS A 144 -5.82 4.75 8.78
C CYS A 144 -4.47 4.13 8.43
N HIS A 145 -4.07 4.04 7.15
CA HIS A 145 -2.80 3.40 6.80
C HIS A 145 -1.59 4.24 7.23
N LEU A 146 -1.65 5.57 7.11
CA LEU A 146 -0.54 6.46 7.52
C LEU A 146 -0.31 6.38 9.03
N VAL A 147 -1.37 6.46 9.82
CA VAL A 147 -1.25 6.31 11.27
C VAL A 147 -0.73 4.90 11.62
N ALA A 148 -1.22 3.86 10.94
CA ALA A 148 -0.79 2.49 11.19
C ALA A 148 0.73 2.30 11.03
N TYR A 149 1.35 2.84 9.97
CA TYR A 149 2.80 2.66 9.76
C TYR A 149 3.66 3.40 10.76
N VAL A 150 3.21 4.56 11.25
CA VAL A 150 3.87 5.22 12.40
C VAL A 150 3.80 4.33 13.64
N LEU A 151 2.63 3.79 13.96
CA LEU A 151 2.45 2.89 15.11
C LEU A 151 3.25 1.59 14.96
N PHE A 152 3.33 1.01 13.75
CA PHE A 152 4.13 -0.17 13.48
C PHE A 152 5.62 0.09 13.65
N GLY A 153 6.15 1.20 13.13
CA GLY A 153 7.56 1.55 13.32
C GLY A 153 7.91 1.68 14.80
N ILE A 154 7.09 2.41 15.58
CA ILE A 154 7.27 2.54 17.03
C ILE A 154 7.15 1.17 17.72
N GLY A 155 6.11 0.41 17.42
CA GLY A 155 5.80 -0.86 18.05
C GLY A 155 6.86 -1.92 17.79
N LEU A 156 7.34 -2.05 16.55
CA LEU A 156 8.35 -3.03 16.16
C LEU A 156 9.72 -2.68 16.73
N TYR A 157 10.09 -1.39 16.78
CA TYR A 157 11.32 -0.96 17.43
C TYR A 157 11.29 -1.22 18.94
N ARG A 158 10.20 -0.82 19.63
CA ARG A 158 10.04 -1.04 21.08
C ARG A 158 9.93 -2.52 21.42
N ALA A 159 9.35 -3.32 20.53
CA ALA A 159 9.35 -4.77 20.64
C ALA A 159 10.72 -5.39 20.34
N GLY A 160 11.74 -4.63 19.91
CA GLY A 160 13.05 -5.16 19.52
C GLY A 160 12.98 -6.16 18.36
N ALA A 161 11.98 -6.01 17.49
CA ALA A 161 11.77 -6.88 16.32
C ALA A 161 12.58 -6.41 15.10
N ILE A 162 12.82 -5.11 14.98
CA ILE A 162 13.57 -4.49 13.88
C ILE A 162 14.57 -3.44 14.41
N PRO A 163 15.65 -3.13 13.66
CA PRO A 163 16.58 -2.07 14.03
C PRO A 163 15.96 -0.67 13.89
N LEU A 164 16.56 0.32 14.57
CA LEU A 164 16.06 1.69 14.63
C LEU A 164 15.92 2.36 13.25
N TRP A 165 16.87 2.13 12.33
CA TRP A 165 16.80 2.72 10.98
C TRP A 165 15.57 2.25 10.20
N ALA A 166 15.16 0.98 10.36
CA ALA A 166 14.03 0.41 9.66
C ALA A 166 12.71 0.95 10.21
N ALA A 167 12.65 1.12 11.53
CA ALA A 167 11.53 1.78 12.19
C ALA A 167 11.37 3.23 11.71
N TRP A 168 12.47 4.00 11.62
CA TRP A 168 12.41 5.35 11.08
C TRP A 168 12.01 5.39 9.60
N ALA A 169 12.46 4.45 8.78
CA ALA A 169 12.03 4.36 7.39
C ALA A 169 10.50 4.15 7.27
N MET A 170 9.93 3.26 8.10
CA MET A 170 8.48 3.04 8.17
C MET A 170 7.72 4.26 8.72
N ILE A 171 8.28 4.95 9.71
CA ILE A 171 7.65 6.16 10.28
C ILE A 171 7.69 7.31 9.27
N ALA A 172 8.82 7.52 8.61
CA ALA A 172 9.05 8.62 7.68
C ALA A 172 8.29 8.46 6.36
N SER A 173 7.93 7.24 5.95
CA SER A 173 7.10 7.04 4.76
C SER A 173 5.77 7.79 4.85
N SER A 174 5.16 7.83 6.04
CA SER A 174 3.82 8.42 6.23
C SER A 174 3.79 9.95 6.02
N PRO A 175 4.61 10.77 6.70
CA PRO A 175 4.66 12.21 6.43
C PRO A 175 5.15 12.51 5.02
N LEU A 176 6.03 11.69 4.43
CA LEU A 176 6.43 11.88 3.03
C LEU A 176 5.28 11.63 2.06
N THR A 177 4.43 10.63 2.30
CA THR A 177 3.20 10.42 1.53
C THR A 177 2.28 11.65 1.61
N ILE A 178 2.12 12.25 2.79
CA ILE A 178 1.35 13.49 2.95
C ILE A 178 1.98 14.64 2.14
N VAL A 179 3.30 14.80 2.27
CA VAL A 179 4.06 15.83 1.55
C VAL A 179 3.97 15.65 0.03
N ALA A 180 3.89 14.42 -0.48
CA ALA A 180 3.71 14.16 -1.91
C ALA A 180 2.47 14.87 -2.48
N PHE A 181 1.38 14.96 -1.70
CA PHE A 181 0.16 15.67 -2.12
C PHE A 181 0.30 17.20 -2.13
N ALA A 182 1.30 17.76 -1.46
CA ALA A 182 1.62 19.18 -1.57
C ALA A 182 2.35 19.53 -2.88
N PHE A 183 2.90 18.54 -3.58
CA PHE A 183 3.55 18.71 -4.87
C PHE A 183 2.58 18.48 -6.04
N HIS A 184 2.93 19.10 -7.17
CA HIS A 184 2.28 18.93 -8.46
C HIS A 184 3.21 18.17 -9.41
N ASP A 185 2.64 17.58 -10.47
CA ASP A 185 3.35 16.90 -11.56
C ASP A 185 4.42 15.91 -11.07
N GLY A 186 5.61 15.92 -11.68
CA GLY A 186 6.69 14.97 -11.36
C GLY A 186 7.18 15.02 -9.92
N GLY A 187 6.99 16.13 -9.20
CA GLY A 187 7.34 16.25 -7.79
C GLY A 187 6.51 15.32 -6.90
N ARG A 188 5.21 15.18 -7.20
CA ARG A 188 4.31 14.27 -6.48
C ARG A 188 4.76 12.83 -6.63
N THR A 189 5.05 12.41 -7.85
CA THR A 189 5.53 11.04 -8.15
C THR A 189 6.86 10.77 -7.47
N ALA A 190 7.84 11.68 -7.56
CA ALA A 190 9.15 11.49 -6.96
C ALA A 190 9.07 11.29 -5.43
N VAL A 191 8.33 12.16 -4.72
CA VAL A 191 8.18 12.05 -3.26
C VAL A 191 7.39 10.80 -2.88
N GLY A 192 6.33 10.45 -3.63
CA GLY A 192 5.56 9.23 -3.42
C GLY A 192 6.39 7.95 -3.58
N VAL A 193 7.25 7.90 -4.60
CA VAL A 193 8.19 6.80 -4.83
C VAL A 193 9.17 6.67 -3.67
N VAL A 194 9.72 7.78 -3.17
CA VAL A 194 10.62 7.76 -2.00
C VAL A 194 9.89 7.26 -0.75
N ALA A 195 8.67 7.72 -0.51
CA ALA A 195 7.85 7.27 0.63
C ALA A 195 7.61 5.75 0.59
N LEU A 196 7.21 5.22 -0.56
CA LEU A 196 6.98 3.79 -0.75
C LEU A 196 8.27 2.98 -0.67
N ALA A 197 9.38 3.49 -1.22
CA ALA A 197 10.69 2.84 -1.12
C ALA A 197 11.15 2.72 0.33
N LEU A 198 10.97 3.77 1.14
CA LEU A 198 11.26 3.73 2.58
C LEU A 198 10.40 2.69 3.30
N LEU A 199 9.12 2.61 2.98
CA LEU A 199 8.24 1.59 3.55
C LEU A 199 8.70 0.17 3.17
N LEU A 200 9.02 -0.06 1.89
CA LEU A 200 9.52 -1.33 1.38
C LEU A 200 10.83 -1.74 2.07
N ILE A 201 11.80 -0.84 2.12
CA ILE A 201 13.12 -1.08 2.72
C ILE A 201 12.99 -1.30 4.24
N GLY A 202 12.15 -0.50 4.93
CA GLY A 202 11.86 -0.65 6.35
C GLY A 202 11.10 -1.95 6.68
N GLY A 203 10.34 -2.50 5.73
CA GLY A 203 9.65 -3.78 5.84
C GLY A 203 10.57 -5.01 5.78
N LEU A 204 11.76 -4.90 5.16
CA LEU A 204 12.66 -6.05 4.98
C LEU A 204 13.08 -6.71 6.31
N PRO A 205 13.55 -5.96 7.34
CA PRO A 205 13.88 -6.59 8.62
C PRO A 205 12.66 -7.18 9.34
N ALA A 206 11.47 -6.60 9.17
CA ALA A 206 10.25 -7.15 9.76
C ALA A 206 9.88 -8.50 9.13
N ALA A 207 9.96 -8.60 7.80
CA ALA A 207 9.77 -9.86 7.08
C ALA A 207 10.81 -10.91 7.46
N GLN A 208 12.08 -10.52 7.60
CA GLN A 208 13.13 -11.41 8.10
C GLN A 208 12.83 -11.90 9.52
N ALA A 209 12.44 -11.00 10.43
CA ALA A 209 12.09 -11.35 11.81
C ALA A 209 10.88 -12.30 11.88
N MET A 210 9.88 -12.12 11.00
CA MET A 210 8.72 -13.01 10.88
C MET A 210 9.14 -14.46 10.61
N VAL A 211 10.09 -14.67 9.69
CA VAL A 211 10.60 -16.00 9.34
C VAL A 211 11.62 -16.52 10.37
N ALA A 212 12.43 -15.63 10.97
CA ALA A 212 13.54 -15.97 11.85
C ALA A 212 13.15 -16.28 13.30
N ALA A 213 11.94 -15.96 13.75
CA ALA A 213 11.47 -16.14 15.13
C ALA A 213 11.38 -17.61 15.62
N ARG A 214 12.02 -18.55 14.91
CA ARG A 214 12.33 -19.93 15.29
C ARG A 214 13.26 -20.10 16.49
N ARG A 215 14.05 -19.09 16.87
CA ARG A 215 15.23 -19.31 17.75
C ARG A 215 15.11 -18.83 19.20
N ARG A 216 13.96 -18.30 19.62
CA ARG A 216 13.78 -17.81 21.01
C ARG A 216 12.54 -18.43 21.65
N THR A 217 12.52 -19.75 21.74
CA THR A 217 11.93 -20.38 22.93
C THR A 217 12.89 -20.13 24.09
N LEU A 218 12.34 -19.66 25.20
CA LEU A 218 13.00 -19.13 26.39
C LEU A 218 13.96 -20.15 27.06
N PRO A 219 14.88 -19.69 27.94
CA PRO A 219 15.43 -20.54 29.01
C PRO A 219 14.34 -21.19 29.86
#